data_AF-A0A2G2FKE1-F1
#
_entry.id   AF-A0A2G2FKE1-F1
#
_cell.length_a   1.000
_cell.length_b   1.000
_cell.length_c   1.000
_cell.angle_alpha   90.00
_cell.angle_beta   90.00
_cell.angle_gamma   90.00
#
_symmetry.space_group_name_H-M   'P 1'
#
loop_
_entity.id
_entity.type
_entity.pdbx_description
1 polymer ?
#
loop_
_entity_poly.entity_id
_entity_poly.type
_entity_poly.pdbx_seq_one_letter_code
_entity_poly.pdbx_strand_id
1 'polypeptide(L)'
;MKQSIQRIIHFILVIVLLATSIFTVFYYWTATTTSDLRSLPTSLLTVIIFYILAQLIKRYVKKSMKWYDWIYYLGLIAILLPLPLFSSEGDWIFSTTKYGSLLLFIPPLIELLELILSKKK
;
A
#
# COMPACT_ATOMS: atom_id res chain seq x y z
N MET A 1 1.97 1.04 -27.91
CA MET A 1 1.04 0.07 -27.29
C MET A 1 -0.38 0.62 -27.43
N LYS A 2 -1.36 -0.18 -27.88
CA LYS A 2 -2.75 0.33 -28.07
C LYS A 2 -3.28 0.88 -26.73
N GLN A 3 -3.92 2.06 -26.74
CA GLN A 3 -4.43 2.75 -25.54
C GLN A 3 -5.31 1.86 -24.65
N SER A 4 -6.06 0.93 -25.25
CA SER A 4 -6.89 -0.05 -24.53
C SER A 4 -6.08 -1.01 -23.66
N ILE A 5 -4.90 -1.45 -24.11
CA ILE A 5 -4.04 -2.39 -23.37
C ILE A 5 -3.47 -1.70 -22.13
N GLN A 6 -3.04 -0.43 -22.25
CA GLN A 6 -2.54 0.35 -21.12
C GLN A 6 -3.60 0.51 -20.03
N ARG A 7 -4.86 0.75 -20.42
CA ARG A 7 -5.97 0.88 -19.47
C ARG A 7 -6.27 -0.42 -18.72
N ILE A 8 -6.21 -1.57 -19.41
CA ILE A 8 -6.42 -2.88 -18.77
C ILE A 8 -5.28 -3.19 -17.79
N ILE A 9 -4.02 -3.00 -18.22
CA ILE A 9 -2.86 -3.21 -17.34
C ILE A 9 -2.95 -2.32 -16.10
N HIS A 10 -3.30 -1.04 -16.30
CA HIS A 10 -3.48 -0.10 -15.19
C HIS A 10 -4.58 -0.55 -14.22
N PHE A 11 -5.73 -0.99 -14.73
CA PHE A 11 -6.81 -1.51 -13.89
C PHE A 11 -6.36 -2.73 -13.07
N ILE A 12 -5.66 -3.68 -13.70
CA ILE A 12 -5.11 -4.86 -13.01
C ILE A 12 -4.14 -4.45 -11.89
N LEU A 13 -3.24 -3.49 -12.17
CA LEU A 13 -2.30 -2.98 -11.17
C LEU A 13 -3.02 -2.35 -9.98
N VAL A 14 -4.09 -1.60 -10.20
CA VAL A 14 -4.90 -1.01 -9.13
C VAL A 14 -5.54 -2.09 -8.26
N ILE A 15 -6.07 -3.17 -8.87
CA ILE A 15 -6.62 -4.31 -8.12
C ILE A 15 -5.55 -5.01 -7.28
N VAL A 16 -4.35 -5.24 -7.85
CA VAL A 16 -3.23 -5.82 -7.11
C VAL A 16 -2.81 -4.94 -5.92
N LEU A 17 -2.74 -3.62 -6.12
CA LEU A 17 -2.43 -2.67 -5.06
C LEU A 17 -3.49 -2.64 -3.96
N LEU A 18 -4.78 -2.76 -4.32
CA LEU A 18 -5.86 -2.89 -3.35
C LEU A 18 -5.75 -4.18 -2.55
N ALA A 19 -5.58 -5.33 -3.21
CA ALA A 19 -5.48 -6.62 -2.53
C ALA A 19 -4.30 -6.65 -1.55
N THR A 20 -3.13 -6.20 -1.99
CA THR A 20 -1.91 -6.16 -1.16
C THR A 20 -2.00 -5.15 -0.02
N SER A 21 -2.59 -3.97 -0.23
CA SER A 21 -2.82 -3.00 0.86
C SER A 21 -3.86 -3.49 1.87
N ILE A 22 -4.97 -4.09 1.43
CA ILE A 22 -5.98 -4.68 2.32
C ILE A 22 -5.34 -5.79 3.18
N PHE A 23 -4.57 -6.69 2.57
CA PHE A 23 -3.87 -7.73 3.30
C PHE A 23 -2.93 -7.14 4.37
N THR A 24 -2.16 -6.12 4.00
CA THR A 24 -1.22 -5.44 4.89
C THR A 24 -1.95 -4.76 6.06
N VAL A 25 -3.00 -4.00 5.78
CA VAL A 25 -3.85 -3.37 6.79
C VAL A 25 -4.44 -4.41 7.73
N PHE A 26 -5.02 -5.47 7.17
CA PHE A 26 -5.64 -6.55 7.95
C PHE A 26 -4.61 -7.16 8.92
N TYR A 27 -3.42 -7.51 8.43
CA TYR A 27 -2.36 -8.05 9.26
C TYR A 27 -2.03 -7.14 10.46
N TYR A 28 -1.74 -5.87 10.20
CA TYR A 28 -1.38 -4.91 11.25
C TYR A 28 -2.54 -4.62 12.22
N TRP A 29 -3.78 -4.76 11.75
CA TRP A 29 -4.96 -4.54 12.58
C TRP A 29 -5.31 -5.75 13.45
N THR A 30 -4.97 -6.96 13.02
CA THR A 30 -5.11 -8.19 13.82
C THR A 30 -3.99 -8.41 14.83
N ALA A 31 -2.85 -7.72 14.68
CA ALA A 31 -1.79 -7.78 15.67
C ALA A 31 -2.28 -7.24 17.02
N THR A 32 -1.94 -7.94 18.09
CA THR A 32 -2.36 -7.59 19.46
C THR A 32 -1.20 -7.08 20.31
N THR A 33 0.04 -7.41 19.94
CA THR A 33 1.24 -7.03 20.68
C THR A 33 2.28 -6.35 19.78
N THR A 34 3.14 -5.54 20.39
CA THR A 34 4.26 -4.89 19.68
C THR A 34 5.30 -5.89 19.19
N SER A 35 5.44 -7.06 19.85
CA SER A 35 6.31 -8.15 19.37
C SER A 35 5.85 -8.69 18.02
N ASP A 36 4.53 -8.82 17.80
CA ASP A 36 3.98 -9.31 16.53
C ASP A 36 4.35 -8.39 15.36
N LEU A 37 4.45 -7.08 15.63
CA LEU A 37 4.83 -6.09 14.62
C LEU A 37 6.31 -6.11 14.27
N ARG A 38 7.17 -6.56 15.21
CA ARG A 38 8.63 -6.62 15.01
C ARG A 38 9.03 -7.88 14.25
N SER A 39 8.39 -9.01 14.54
CA SER A 39 8.58 -10.25 13.79
C SER A 39 7.78 -10.22 12.50
N LEU A 40 8.10 -9.27 11.61
CA LEU A 40 7.47 -9.13 10.30
C LEU A 40 7.64 -10.46 9.54
N PRO A 41 6.57 -11.25 9.35
CA PRO A 41 6.69 -12.57 8.76
C PRO A 41 7.09 -12.40 7.30
N THR A 42 7.87 -13.35 6.79
CA THR A 42 8.36 -13.31 5.41
C THR A 42 7.21 -13.14 4.41
N SER A 43 6.04 -13.72 4.68
CA SER A 43 4.83 -13.54 3.87
C SER A 43 4.40 -12.08 3.75
N LEU A 44 4.41 -11.31 4.84
CA LEU A 44 4.06 -9.89 4.82
C LEU A 44 5.12 -9.06 4.11
N LEU A 45 6.40 -9.33 4.37
CA LEU A 45 7.51 -8.67 3.65
C LEU A 45 7.40 -8.89 2.14
N THR A 46 7.10 -10.12 1.71
CA THR A 46 6.84 -10.44 0.30
C THR A 46 5.68 -9.62 -0.25
N VAL A 47 4.55 -9.51 0.47
CA VAL A 47 3.41 -8.68 0.05
C VAL A 47 3.78 -7.20 -0.09
N ILE A 48 4.57 -6.65 0.84
CA ILE A 48 5.04 -5.26 0.79
C ILE A 48 5.95 -5.04 -0.43
N ILE A 49 6.86 -5.97 -0.71
CA ILE A 49 7.72 -5.91 -1.91
C ILE A 49 6.86 -5.93 -3.18
N PHE A 50 5.88 -6.83 -3.26
CA PHE A 50 4.94 -6.86 -4.39
C PHE A 50 4.16 -5.56 -4.54
N TYR A 51 3.70 -4.96 -3.44
CA TYR A 51 3.04 -3.65 -3.45
C TYR A 51 3.96 -2.57 -4.04
N ILE A 52 5.22 -2.50 -3.59
CA ILE A 52 6.20 -1.53 -4.09
C ILE A 52 6.46 -1.74 -5.59
N LEU A 53 6.69 -2.99 -6.02
CA LEU A 53 6.91 -3.30 -7.43
C LEU A 53 5.70 -2.91 -8.29
N ALA A 54 4.48 -3.19 -7.83
CA ALA A 54 3.26 -2.80 -8.51
C ALA A 54 3.14 -1.26 -8.63
N GLN A 55 3.51 -0.50 -7.59
CA GLN A 55 3.54 0.97 -7.65
C GLN A 55 4.56 1.48 -8.67
N LEU A 56 5.75 0.89 -8.74
CA LEU A 56 6.79 1.27 -9.70
C LEU A 56 6.36 0.99 -11.14
N ILE A 57 5.78 -0.18 -11.40
CA ILE A 57 5.23 -0.54 -12.71
C ILE A 57 4.09 0.43 -13.07
N LYS A 58 3.18 0.71 -12.14
CA LYS A 58 2.08 1.69 -12.34
C LYS A 58 2.62 3.06 -12.74
N ARG A 59 3.67 3.54 -12.05
CA ARG A 59 4.31 4.83 -12.33
C ARG A 59 4.88 4.87 -13.76
N TYR A 60 5.53 3.79 -14.18
CA TYR A 60 6.05 3.65 -15.53
C TYR A 60 4.93 3.67 -16.59
N VAL A 61 3.80 3.00 -16.33
CA VAL A 61 2.66 2.93 -17.26
C VAL A 61 1.94 4.29 -17.37
N LYS A 62 1.66 4.97 -16.24
CA LYS A 62 0.79 6.16 -16.22
C LYS A 62 1.51 7.47 -16.55
N LYS A 63 2.86 7.50 -16.46
CA LYS A 63 3.75 8.66 -16.72
C LYS A 63 3.49 9.95 -15.94
N SER A 64 2.34 10.09 -15.28
CA SER A 64 1.95 11.21 -14.43
C SER A 64 1.49 10.66 -13.08
N MET A 65 1.93 11.31 -12.00
CA MET A 65 1.50 11.00 -10.64
C MET A 65 0.55 12.06 -10.15
N LYS A 66 -0.56 11.62 -9.54
CA LYS A 66 -1.48 12.52 -8.86
C LYS A 66 -0.99 12.77 -7.43
N TRP A 67 -1.50 13.81 -6.80
CA TRP A 67 -1.09 14.19 -5.44
C TRP A 67 -1.29 13.06 -4.43
N TYR A 68 -2.36 12.27 -4.55
CA TYR A 68 -2.65 11.16 -3.65
C TYR A 68 -1.71 9.97 -3.85
N ASP A 69 -1.04 9.85 -5.01
CA ASP A 69 -0.04 8.80 -5.25
C ASP A 69 1.19 8.98 -4.35
N TRP A 70 1.37 10.10 -3.66
CA TRP A 70 2.46 10.28 -2.71
C TRP A 70 2.14 9.73 -1.32
N ILE A 71 0.86 9.50 -1.01
CA ILE A 71 0.42 9.06 0.33
C ILE A 71 0.95 7.66 0.66
N TYR A 72 1.16 6.79 -0.35
CA TYR A 72 1.70 5.45 -0.07
C TYR A 72 3.12 5.50 0.53
N TYR A 73 3.92 6.53 0.24
CA TYR A 73 5.25 6.67 0.86
C TYR A 73 5.14 6.84 2.37
N LEU A 74 4.16 7.63 2.84
CA LEU A 74 3.87 7.77 4.28
C LEU A 74 3.40 6.44 4.86
N GLY A 75 2.57 5.69 4.12
CA GLY A 75 2.16 4.35 4.52
C GLY A 75 3.34 3.38 4.64
N LEU A 76 4.27 3.38 3.67
CA LEU A 76 5.46 2.54 3.70
C LEU A 76 6.36 2.87 4.89
N ILE A 77 6.57 4.15 5.16
CA ILE A 77 7.34 4.58 6.34
C ILE A 77 6.66 4.05 7.60
N ALA A 78 5.34 4.20 7.74
CA ALA A 78 4.61 3.76 8.92
C ALA A 78 4.66 2.23 9.14
N ILE A 79 4.54 1.44 8.07
CA ILE A 79 4.58 -0.02 8.18
C ILE A 79 5.99 -0.60 8.35
N LEU A 80 7.02 0.14 7.93
CA LEU A 80 8.41 -0.27 8.11
C LEU A 80 9.01 0.31 9.40
N LEU A 81 8.34 1.27 10.04
CA LEU A 81 8.78 1.93 11.27
C LEU A 81 9.19 0.99 12.41
N PRO A 82 8.51 -0.15 12.66
CA PRO A 82 8.89 -1.07 13.73
C PRO A 82 10.26 -1.74 13.52
N LEU A 83 10.72 -1.87 12.27
CA LEU A 83 11.97 -2.57 11.93
C LEU A 83 13.22 -1.88 12.50
N PRO A 84 13.49 -0.59 12.24
CA PRO A 84 14.64 0.09 12.82
C PRO A 84 14.47 0.39 14.31
N LEU A 85 13.24 0.43 14.83
CA LEU A 85 12.92 0.77 16.22
C LEU A 85 12.67 -0.48 17.10
N PHE A 86 13.31 -1.60 16.78
CA PHE A 86 13.11 -2.88 17.47
C PHE A 86 13.34 -2.84 18.99
N SER A 87 14.11 -1.89 19.49
CA SER A 87 14.42 -1.69 20.91
C SER A 87 13.50 -0.69 21.62
N SER A 88 12.62 0.01 20.89
CA SER A 88 11.72 1.03 21.46
C SER A 88 10.38 0.41 21.85
N GLU A 89 9.99 0.55 23.11
CA GLU A 89 8.76 -0.01 23.69
C GLU A 89 7.56 0.97 23.63
N GLY A 90 7.64 2.02 22.82
CA GLY A 90 6.57 3.01 22.75
C GLY A 90 5.30 2.49 22.08
N ASP A 91 4.17 2.56 22.79
CA ASP A 91 2.80 2.31 22.25
C ASP A 91 2.47 3.17 21.03
N TRP A 92 3.16 4.31 20.88
CA TRP A 92 3.03 5.18 19.73
C TRP A 92 3.49 4.49 18.44
N ILE A 93 4.48 3.59 18.48
CA ILE A 93 4.96 2.84 17.30
C ILE A 93 3.85 1.90 16.83
N PHE A 94 3.28 1.13 17.77
CA PHE A 94 2.16 0.24 17.50
C PHE A 94 0.99 0.99 16.85
N SER A 95 0.56 2.09 17.48
CA SER A 95 -0.53 2.93 16.98
C SER A 95 -0.21 3.52 15.59
N THR A 96 1.00 4.04 15.41
CA THR A 96 1.43 4.66 14.14
C THR A 96 1.47 3.65 13.01
N THR A 97 1.99 2.45 13.26
CA THR A 97 2.04 1.37 12.26
C THR A 97 0.64 0.89 11.89
N LYS A 98 -0.24 0.68 12.89
CA LYS A 98 -1.61 0.22 12.67
C LYS A 98 -2.43 1.23 11.85
N TYR A 99 -2.48 2.49 12.27
CA TYR A 99 -3.25 3.51 11.54
C TYR A 99 -2.54 3.96 10.25
N GLY A 100 -1.22 4.04 10.26
CA GLY A 100 -0.43 4.40 9.08
C GLY A 100 -0.50 3.36 7.96
N SER A 101 -0.76 2.08 8.26
CA SER A 101 -1.00 1.06 7.23
C SER A 101 -2.17 1.41 6.30
N LEU A 102 -3.19 2.15 6.79
CA LEU A 102 -4.32 2.60 5.96
C LEU A 102 -3.88 3.54 4.83
N LEU A 103 -2.76 4.25 4.98
CA LEU A 103 -2.23 5.15 3.96
C LEU A 103 -1.77 4.39 2.70
N LEU A 104 -1.54 3.07 2.78
CA LEU A 104 -1.27 2.22 1.61
C LEU A 104 -2.53 1.94 0.79
N PHE A 105 -3.70 1.98 1.42
CA PHE A 105 -4.99 1.66 0.82
C PHE A 105 -5.63 2.88 0.14
N ILE A 106 -5.41 4.09 0.67
CA ILE A 106 -6.00 5.32 0.15
C ILE A 106 -5.70 5.56 -1.35
N PRO A 107 -4.44 5.53 -1.83
CA PRO A 107 -4.13 5.82 -3.23
C PRO A 107 -4.82 4.90 -4.23
N PRO A 108 -4.73 3.56 -4.11
CA PRO A 108 -5.37 2.67 -5.08
C PRO A 108 -6.90 2.69 -4.95
N LEU A 109 -7.47 3.02 -3.79
CA LEU A 109 -8.92 3.21 -3.66
C LEU A 109 -9.40 4.42 -4.46
N ILE A 110 -8.77 5.59 -4.26
CA ILE A 110 -9.12 6.81 -5.00
C ILE A 110 -8.99 6.56 -6.50
N GLU A 111 -7.90 5.91 -6.91
CA GLU A 111 -7.65 5.62 -8.31
C GLU A 111 -8.66 4.64 -8.92
N LEU A 112 -9.10 3.64 -8.17
CA LEU A 112 -10.19 2.75 -8.60
C LEU A 112 -11.49 3.52 -8.81
N LEU A 113 -11.85 4.40 -7.87
CA LEU A 113 -13.06 5.23 -7.98
C LEU A 113 -13.00 6.11 -9.23
N GLU A 114 -11.86 6.75 -9.50
CA GLU A 114 -11.67 7.54 -10.72
C GLU A 114 -11.82 6.70 -12.00
N LEU A 115 -11.26 5.48 -12.04
CA LEU A 115 -11.36 4.59 -13.20
C LEU A 115 -12.80 4.16 -13.49
N ILE A 116 -13.60 3.92 -12.45
CA ILE A 116 -15.01 3.54 -12.55
C ILE A 116 -15.86 4.76 -12.96
N LEU A 117 -15.68 5.90 -12.29
CA LEU A 117 -16.45 7.12 -12.55
C LEU A 117 -16.13 7.75 -13.92
N SER A 118 -14.87 7.68 -14.37
CA SER A 118 -14.47 8.14 -15.71
C SER A 118 -15.08 7.33 -16.84
N LYS A 119 -15.62 6.13 -16.59
CA LYS A 119 -16.32 5.33 -17.61
C LYS A 119 -17.78 5.77 -17.82
N LYS A 120 -18.32 6.61 -16.92
CA LYS A 120 -19.69 7.14 -16.99
C LYS A 120 -19.80 8.50 -17.69
N LYS A 121 -18.68 9.17 -17.95
CA LYS A 121 -18.59 10.37 -18.81
C LYS A 121 -18.11 9.96 -20.19
#